data_AF-A0A356VXM5-F1
#
_entry.id   AF-A0A356VXM5-F1
#
_cell.length_a   1.000
_cell.length_b   1.000
_cell.length_c   1.000
_cell.angle_alpha   90.00
_cell.angle_beta   90.00
_cell.angle_gamma   90.00
#
_symmetry.space_group_name_H-M   'P 1'
#
loop_
_entity.id
_entity.type
_entity.pdbx_description
1 polymer ?
#
loop_
_entity_poly.entity_id
_entity_poly.type
_entity_poly.pdbx_seq_one_letter_code
_entity_poly.pdbx_strand_id
1 'polypeptide(L)'
;MSFSSEAKNELCRLSPRPCCRRAECYGLLLFGRGFSPAGVSLATANRGVARRAAQFAAEVTGAVMEVLPPRPRRSGPGVYTARAPPPPPAGRGGG
;
A
#
# COMPACT_ATOMS: atom_id res chain seq x y z
N MET A 1 20.58 5.97 3.91
CA MET A 1 19.97 5.57 2.61
C MET A 1 20.54 4.21 2.22
N SER A 2 19.76 3.35 1.56
CA SER A 2 20.22 2.01 1.15
C SER A 2 20.03 1.80 -0.34
N PHE A 3 20.92 1.03 -0.98
CA PHE A 3 20.81 0.62 -2.38
C PHE A 3 19.41 0.09 -2.73
N SER A 4 18.86 -0.76 -1.86
CA SER A 4 17.52 -1.32 -2.04
C SER A 4 16.40 -0.27 -2.03
N SER A 5 16.60 0.87 -1.37
CA SER A 5 15.63 1.97 -1.36
C SER A 5 15.69 2.78 -2.66
N GLU A 6 16.89 2.98 -3.20
CA GLU A 6 17.11 3.67 -4.47
C GLU A 6 16.53 2.87 -5.65
N ALA A 7 16.85 1.58 -5.74
CA ALA A 7 16.29 0.69 -6.75
C ALA A 7 14.75 0.67 -6.72
N LYS A 8 14.14 0.63 -5.52
CA LYS A 8 12.68 0.71 -5.36
C LYS A 8 12.13 2.05 -5.87
N ASN A 9 12.81 3.15 -5.59
CA ASN A 9 12.39 4.47 -6.05
C ASN A 9 12.46 4.60 -7.57
N GLU A 10 13.49 4.04 -8.21
CA GLU A 10 13.61 3.98 -9.67
C GLU A 10 12.47 3.18 -10.28
N LEU A 11 12.22 1.97 -9.76
CA LEU A 11 11.10 1.14 -10.21
C LEU A 11 9.77 1.88 -10.09
N CYS A 12 9.56 2.64 -9.01
CA CYS A 12 8.32 3.40 -8.77
C CYS A 12 8.04 4.48 -9.81
N ARG A 13 9.05 4.95 -10.54
CA ARG A 13 8.89 5.97 -11.61
C ARG A 13 8.47 5.36 -12.94
N LEU A 14 8.57 4.04 -13.10
CA LEU A 14 8.18 3.36 -14.33
C LEU A 14 6.66 3.43 -14.54
N SER A 15 6.24 3.49 -15.80
CA SER A 15 4.82 3.48 -16.18
C SER A 15 4.47 2.15 -16.86
N PRO A 16 4.05 1.12 -16.09
CA PRO A 16 3.76 -0.19 -16.64
C PRO A 16 2.49 -0.18 -17.51
N ARG A 17 2.46 -1.11 -18.48
CA ARG A 17 1.26 -1.44 -19.27
C ARG A 17 0.11 -1.86 -18.32
N PRO A 18 -1.16 -1.73 -18.74
CA PRO A 18 -2.30 -2.03 -17.87
C PRO A 18 -2.30 -3.45 -17.25
N CYS A 19 -1.88 -4.48 -17.99
CA CYS A 19 -1.77 -5.84 -17.46
C CYS A 19 -0.68 -5.96 -16.37
N CYS A 20 0.49 -5.34 -16.60
CA CYS A 20 1.60 -5.32 -15.66
C CYS A 20 1.25 -4.51 -14.41
N ARG A 21 0.48 -3.42 -14.55
CA ARG A 21 0.01 -2.63 -13.42
C ARG A 21 -0.88 -3.44 -12.48
N ARG A 22 -1.79 -4.24 -13.04
CA ARG A 22 -2.63 -5.17 -12.26
C ARG A 22 -1.77 -6.21 -11.54
N ALA A 23 -0.80 -6.79 -12.23
CA ALA A 23 0.10 -7.77 -11.65
C ALA A 23 0.97 -7.17 -10.52
N GLU A 24 1.50 -5.96 -10.72
CA GLU A 24 2.28 -5.25 -9.71
C GLU A 24 1.43 -4.88 -8.49
N CYS A 25 0.22 -4.33 -8.72
CA CYS A 25 -0.73 -4.05 -7.64
C CYS A 25 -0.99 -5.32 -6.82
N TYR A 26 -1.31 -6.42 -7.50
CA TYR A 26 -1.58 -7.69 -6.83
C TYR A 26 -0.37 -8.17 -6.02
N GLY A 27 0.83 -8.16 -6.61
CA GLY A 27 2.06 -8.55 -5.91
C GLY A 27 2.37 -7.69 -4.69
N LEU A 28 2.22 -6.36 -4.79
CA LEU A 28 2.43 -5.43 -3.67
C LEU A 28 1.48 -5.72 -2.51
N LEU A 29 0.21 -6.01 -2.80
CA LEU A 29 -0.80 -6.26 -1.77
C LEU A 29 -0.67 -7.68 -1.19
N LEU A 30 -0.36 -8.68 -2.03
CA LEU A 30 -0.20 -10.08 -1.61
C LEU A 30 0.96 -10.24 -0.63
N PHE A 31 2.09 -9.57 -0.87
CA PHE A 31 3.24 -9.56 0.04
C PHE A 31 3.18 -8.40 1.06
N GLY A 32 2.00 -7.82 1.24
CA GLY A 32 1.72 -6.81 2.24
C GLY A 32 1.72 -7.38 3.67
N ARG A 33 1.39 -6.50 4.62
CA ARG A 33 1.21 -6.88 6.03
C ARG A 33 -0.07 -7.69 6.25
N GLY A 34 -1.10 -7.46 5.44
CA GLY A 34 -2.36 -8.20 5.53
C GLY A 34 -3.08 -8.20 4.18
N PHE A 35 -3.58 -9.38 3.80
CA PHE A 35 -4.33 -9.58 2.56
C PHE A 35 -5.46 -10.58 2.84
N SER A 36 -6.62 -10.08 3.21
CA SER A 36 -7.79 -10.91 3.51
C SER A 36 -9.10 -10.14 3.25
N PRO A 37 -10.26 -10.82 3.29
CA PRO A 37 -11.55 -10.14 3.19
C PRO A 37 -11.79 -9.08 4.28
N ALA A 38 -11.14 -9.24 5.45
CA ALA A 38 -11.24 -8.28 6.55
C ALA A 38 -10.45 -6.99 6.29
N GLY A 39 -9.52 -7.00 5.34
CA GLY A 39 -8.78 -5.81 4.95
C GLY A 39 -7.45 -6.11 4.28
N VAL A 40 -6.97 -5.12 3.53
CA VAL A 40 -5.67 -5.16 2.84
C VAL A 40 -4.78 -4.04 3.37
N SER A 41 -3.53 -4.39 3.69
CA SER A 41 -2.51 -3.44 4.15
C SER A 41 -1.10 -3.83 3.70
N LEU A 42 -0.30 -2.83 3.37
CA LEU A 42 1.12 -2.94 3.04
C LEU A 42 1.92 -2.14 4.05
N ALA A 43 2.97 -2.74 4.62
CA ALA A 43 3.93 -2.07 5.48
C ALA A 43 5.30 -2.03 4.80
N THR A 44 5.88 -0.85 4.63
CA THR A 44 7.16 -0.69 3.92
C THR A 44 7.98 0.48 4.49
N ALA A 45 9.30 0.35 4.50
CA ALA A 45 10.20 1.44 4.86
C ALA A 45 10.37 2.48 3.72
N ASN A 46 9.88 2.19 2.52
CA ASN A 46 10.00 3.05 1.37
C ASN A 46 8.68 3.77 1.06
N ARG A 47 8.71 5.11 1.12
CA ARG A 47 7.54 5.96 0.86
C ARG A 47 7.00 5.84 -0.57
N GLY A 48 7.88 5.70 -1.57
CA GLY A 48 7.50 5.55 -2.97
C GLY A 48 6.67 4.28 -3.18
N VAL A 49 7.11 3.17 -2.60
CA VAL A 49 6.38 1.89 -2.64
C VAL A 49 5.00 2.00 -1.97
N ALA A 50 4.91 2.65 -0.81
CA ALA A 50 3.63 2.83 -0.13
C ALA A 50 2.63 3.65 -0.98
N ARG A 51 3.11 4.72 -1.61
CA ARG A 51 2.30 5.54 -2.53
C ARG A 51 1.90 4.78 -3.78
N ARG A 52 2.81 4.01 -4.37
CA ARG A 52 2.55 3.24 -5.59
C ARG A 52 1.49 2.17 -5.36
N ALA A 53 1.54 1.48 -4.22
CA ALA A 53 0.50 0.53 -3.84
C ALA A 53 -0.87 1.21 -3.74
N ALA A 54 -0.96 2.37 -3.07
CA ALA A 54 -2.21 3.12 -2.97
C ALA A 54 -2.73 3.61 -4.33
N GLN A 55 -1.83 4.13 -5.18
CA GLN A 55 -2.17 4.57 -6.53
C GLN A 55 -2.71 3.41 -7.37
N PHE A 56 -1.98 2.30 -7.45
CA PHE A 56 -2.40 1.18 -8.27
C PHE A 56 -3.63 0.46 -7.72
N ALA A 57 -3.82 0.42 -6.40
CA ALA A 57 -5.06 -0.08 -5.82
C ALA A 57 -6.25 0.76 -6.29
N ALA A 58 -6.15 2.08 -6.23
CA ALA A 58 -7.21 2.97 -6.72
C ALA A 58 -7.47 2.78 -8.22
N GLU A 59 -6.42 2.68 -9.04
CA GLU A 59 -6.56 2.54 -10.50
C GLU A 59 -7.08 1.15 -10.94
N VAL A 60 -6.70 0.09 -10.24
CA VAL A 60 -6.98 -1.30 -10.64
C VAL A 60 -8.28 -1.83 -10.03
N THR A 61 -8.57 -1.47 -8.78
CA THR A 61 -9.72 -2.02 -8.03
C THR A 61 -10.74 -0.96 -7.63
N GLY A 62 -10.41 0.33 -7.77
CA GLY A 62 -11.21 1.43 -7.23
C GLY A 62 -11.06 1.61 -5.72
N ALA A 63 -10.25 0.79 -5.03
CA ALA A 63 -10.06 0.91 -3.60
C ALA A 63 -9.12 2.07 -3.27
N VAL A 64 -9.65 3.09 -2.62
CA VAL A 64 -8.84 4.18 -2.07
C VAL A 64 -8.09 3.65 -0.85
N MET A 65 -6.76 3.78 -0.82
CA MET A 65 -5.94 3.42 0.33
C MET A 65 -5.36 4.65 1.01
N GLU A 66 -5.39 4.66 2.34
CA GLU A 66 -4.73 5.67 3.17
C GLU A 66 -3.25 5.31 3.34
N VAL A 67 -2.35 6.26 3.10
CA VAL A 67 -0.90 6.12 3.38
C VAL A 67 -0.56 6.87 4.66
N LEU A 68 -0.34 6.12 5.74
CA LEU A 68 0.00 6.65 7.04
C LEU A 68 1.46 7.14 7.11
N PRO A 69 1.75 8.16 7.93
CA PRO A 69 3.12 8.59 8.20
C PRO A 69 3.95 7.45 8.80
N PRO A 70 5.28 7.51 8.65
CA PRO A 70 6.13 6.41 9.06
C PRO A 70 6.11 6.26 10.57
N ARG A 71 5.82 5.05 11.05
CA ARG A 71 5.96 4.73 12.48
C ARG A 71 7.44 4.53 12.79
N PRO A 72 7.98 5.18 13.83
CA PRO A 72 9.38 5.01 14.22
C PRO A 72 9.64 3.57 14.65
N ARG A 73 10.85 3.08 14.36
CA ARG A 73 11.33 1.78 14.84
C ARG A 73 12.45 2.00 15.84
N ARG A 74 12.64 1.01 16.73
CA ARG A 74 13.73 1.00 17.72
C ARG A 74 15.11 1.11 17.07
N SER A 75 15.25 0.55 15.87
CA SER A 75 16.43 0.66 15.01
C SER A 75 16.01 0.57 13.54
N GLY A 76 16.69 1.32 12.67
CA GLY A 76 16.43 1.36 11.23
C GLY A 76 15.32 2.35 10.80
N PRO A 77 14.98 2.36 9.51
CA PRO A 77 14.03 3.32 8.95
C PRO A 77 12.59 3.09 9.43
N GLY A 78 11.86 4.19 9.60
CA GLY A 78 10.43 4.15 9.94
C GLY A 78 9.59 3.45 8.87
N VAL A 79 8.45 2.89 9.28
CA VAL A 79 7.59 2.06 8.42
C VAL A 79 6.32 2.81 8.06
N TYR A 80 6.14 3.07 6.77
CA TYR A 80 4.89 3.55 6.19
C TYR A 80 3.90 2.40 6.10
N THR A 81 2.62 2.71 6.30
CA THR A 81 1.53 1.74 6.10
C THR A 81 0.54 2.28 5.10
N ALA A 82 0.33 1.57 3.99
CA ALA A 82 -0.80 1.80 3.09
C ALA A 82 -1.90 0.80 3.44
N ARG A 83 -3.12 1.25 3.71
CA ARG A 83 -4.25 0.36 4.05
C ARG A 83 -5.55 0.85 3.44
N ALA A 84 -6.46 -0.08 3.15
CA ALA A 84 -7.84 0.31 2.87
C ALA A 84 -8.46 0.96 4.13
N PRO A 85 -9.32 1.99 3.98
CA PRO A 85 -10.07 2.54 5.10
C PRO A 85 -10.96 1.46 5.71
N PRO A 86 -11.18 1.50 7.03
CA PRO A 86 -12.14 0.59 7.65
C PRO A 86 -13.52 0.81 7.02
N PRO A 87 -14.34 -0.25 6.89
CA PRO A 87 -15.73 -0.07 6.47
C PRO A 87 -16.43 0.92 7.41
N PRO A 88 -17.38 1.74 6.90
CA PRO A 88 -18.14 2.62 7.76
C PRO A 88 -18.78 1.82 8.89
N PRO A 89 -18.89 2.39 10.11
CA PRO A 89 -19.54 1.71 11.21
C PRO A 89 -20.96 1.32 10.76
N ALA A 90 -21.31 0.04 10.89
CA ALA A 90 -22.66 -0.43 10.62
C ALA A 90 -23.61 0.44 11.43
N GLY A 91 -24.43 1.24 10.74
CA GLY A 91 -25.39 2.12 11.38
C GLY A 91 -26.18 1.30 12.39
N ARG A 92 -26.25 1.77 13.64
CA ARG A 92 -27.19 1.21 14.61
C ARG A 92 -28.57 1.37 13.97
N GLY A 93 -29.11 0.27 13.46
CA GLY A 93 -30.52 0.21 13.09
C GLY A 93 -31.31 0.53 14.34
N GLY A 94 -31.86 1.74 14.41
CA GLY A 94 -32.86 2.09 15.40
C GLY A 94 -34.10 1.25 15.11
N GLY A 95 -34.33 0.25 15.96
CA GLY A 95 -35.65 -0.34 16.17
C GLY A 95 -36.34 0.38 17.31
#